data_AF-A0A838I6N5-F1
#
_entry.id   AF-A0A838I6N5-F1
#
_cell.length_a   1.000
_cell.length_b   1.000
_cell.length_c   1.000
_cell.angle_alpha   90.00
_cell.angle_beta   90.00
_cell.angle_gamma   90.00
#
_symmetry.space_group_name_H-M   'P 1'
#
loop_
_entity.id
_entity.type
_entity.pdbx_description
1 polymer ?
#
loop_
_entity_poly.entity_id
_entity_poly.type
_entity_poly.pdbx_seq_one_letter_code
_entity_poly.pdbx_strand_id
1 'polypeptide(L)' 'MRIERGGLTRNEQTLLDRGEAELVRTYRLRFQEAMAAPTTESIERITGRRVLAYHSQVVFDPEHAVEFFVLEQPP' A
#
# COMPACT_ATOMS: atom_id res chain seq x y z
N MET A 1 5.86 10.44 -3.82
CA MET A 1 4.97 9.98 -2.73
C MET A 1 3.55 10.03 -3.24
N ARG A 2 2.89 8.87 -3.38
CA ARG A 2 1.48 8.80 -3.75
C ARG A 2 0.68 8.45 -2.50
N ILE A 3 -0.36 9.22 -2.24
CA ILE A 3 -1.29 9.02 -1.12
C ILE A 3 -2.65 8.79 -1.74
N GLU A 4 -3.26 7.65 -1.47
CA GLU A 4 -4.61 7.35 -1.92
C GLU A 4 -5.58 7.54 -0.76
N ARG A 5 -6.69 8.25 -1.03
CA ARG A 5 -7.80 8.44 -0.09
C ARG A 5 -8.92 7.47 -0.43
N GLY A 6 -9.49 6.85 0.61
CA GLY A 6 -10.48 5.80 0.43
C GLY A 6 -9.86 4.50 -0.07
N GLY A 7 -10.73 3.53 -0.38
CA GLY A 7 -10.32 2.21 -0.84
C GLY A 7 -10.73 1.09 0.09
N LEU A 8 -11.19 1.37 1.31
CA LEU A 8 -11.87 0.39 2.16
C LEU A 8 -13.11 -0.16 1.45
N THR A 9 -13.18 -1.48 1.39
CA THR A 9 -14.38 -2.20 0.98
C THR A 9 -15.45 -2.08 2.07
N ARG A 10 -16.71 -2.30 1.70
CA ARG A 10 -17.84 -2.30 2.66
C ARG A 10 -17.62 -3.27 3.83
N ASN A 11 -17.00 -4.42 3.56
CA ASN A 11 -16.72 -5.43 4.60
C ASN A 11 -15.64 -4.94 5.56
N GLU A 12 -14.58 -4.32 5.05
CA GLU A 12 -13.53 -3.72 5.89
C GLU A 12 -14.09 -2.58 6.75
N GLN A 13 -14.94 -1.70 6.18
CA GLN A 13 -15.59 -0.64 6.96
C GLN A 13 -16.44 -1.22 8.11
N THR A 14 -17.21 -2.28 7.83
CA THR A 14 -18.02 -2.95 8.85
C THR A 14 -17.18 -3.52 9.99
N LEU A 15 -15.98 -4.02 9.69
CA LEU A 15 -15.04 -4.51 10.69
C LEU A 15 -14.44 -3.37 11.51
N LEU A 16 -14.06 -2.25 10.87
CA LEU A 16 -13.57 -1.07 11.56
C LEU A 16 -14.62 -0.51 12.54
N ASP A 17 -15.89 -0.41 12.11
CA ASP A 17 -16.99 0.08 12.93
C ASP A 17 -17.25 -0.81 14.17
N ARG A 18 -16.76 -2.07 14.15
CA ARG A 18 -16.84 -3.03 15.26
C ARG A 18 -15.56 -3.12 16.09
N GLY A 19 -14.56 -2.28 15.83
CA GLY A 19 -13.30 -2.24 16.57
C GLY A 19 -12.23 -3.19 16.05
N GLU A 20 -12.43 -3.83 14.88
CA GLU A 20 -11.51 -4.84 14.32
C GLU A 20 -10.41 -4.23 13.45
N ALA A 21 -9.83 -3.10 13.88
CA ALA A 21 -8.85 -2.34 13.10
C ALA A 21 -7.57 -3.15 12.81
N GLU A 22 -7.10 -3.95 13.76
CA GLU A 22 -5.89 -4.76 13.57
C GLU A 22 -6.09 -5.91 12.57
N LEU A 23 -7.30 -6.48 12.51
CA LEU A 23 -7.64 -7.47 11.49
C LEU A 23 -7.59 -6.86 10.09
N VAL A 24 -8.25 -5.70 9.91
CA VAL A 24 -8.26 -4.98 8.63
C VAL A 24 -6.84 -4.55 8.24
N ARG A 25 -6.04 -4.05 9.20
CA ARG A 25 -4.62 -3.71 8.99
C ARG A 25 -3.84 -4.91 8.48
N THR A 26 -3.93 -6.03 9.18
CA THR A 26 -3.20 -7.25 8.83
C THR A 26 -3.58 -7.74 7.44
N TYR A 27 -4.89 -7.79 7.14
CA TYR A 27 -5.38 -8.16 5.82
C TYR A 27 -4.77 -7.30 4.71
N ARG A 28 -4.81 -5.97 4.86
CA ARG A 28 -4.29 -5.05 3.85
C ARG A 28 -2.78 -5.19 3.65
N LEU A 29 -2.02 -5.25 4.73
CA LEU A 29 -0.56 -5.42 4.65
C LEU A 29 -0.19 -6.72 3.94
N ARG A 30 -0.89 -7.83 4.24
CA ARG A 30 -0.65 -9.11 3.54
C ARG A 30 -1.02 -9.05 2.06
N PHE A 31 -2.12 -8.37 1.72
CA PHE A 31 -2.49 -8.16 0.34
C PHE A 31 -1.43 -7.33 -0.41
N GLN A 32 -0.93 -6.26 0.19
CA GLN A 32 0.12 -5.41 -0.37
C GLN A 32 1.44 -6.16 -0.52
N GLU A 33 1.83 -6.99 0.45
CA GLU A 33 2.99 -7.89 0.33
C GLU A 33 2.84 -8.85 -0.87
N ALA A 34 1.66 -9.44 -1.05
CA ALA A 34 1.39 -10.31 -2.20
C ALA A 34 1.45 -9.54 -3.54
N MET A 35 1.09 -8.25 -3.53
CA MET A 35 1.14 -7.36 -4.68
C MET A 35 2.50 -6.68 -4.89
N ALA A 36 3.50 -6.96 -4.04
CA ALA A 36 4.79 -6.28 -4.07
C ALA A 36 5.50 -6.42 -5.43
N ALA A 37 5.57 -7.64 -5.96
CA ALA A 37 6.25 -7.92 -7.22
C ALA A 37 5.60 -7.23 -8.44
N PRO A 38 4.31 -7.43 -8.75
CA PRO A 38 3.69 -6.78 -9.90
C PRO A 38 3.64 -5.25 -9.79
N THR A 39 3.51 -4.72 -8.56
CA THR A 39 3.55 -3.28 -8.32
C THR A 39 4.95 -2.72 -8.57
N THR A 40 5.98 -3.39 -8.06
CA THR A 40 7.39 -2.99 -8.25
C THR A 40 7.75 -2.99 -9.73
N GLU A 41 7.44 -4.08 -10.45
CA GLU A 41 7.68 -4.18 -11.90
C GLU A 41 7.00 -3.05 -12.68
N SER A 42 5.77 -2.71 -12.30
CA SER A 42 5.05 -1.61 -12.94
C SER A 42 5.72 -0.26 -12.70
N ILE A 43 6.22 0.01 -11.49
CA ILE A 43 6.94 1.24 -11.17
C ILE A 43 8.28 1.30 -11.92
N GLU A 44 9.03 0.21 -11.98
CA GLU A 44 10.28 0.16 -12.74
C GLU A 44 10.05 0.45 -14.21
N ARG A 45 9.02 -0.16 -14.82
CA ARG A 45 8.65 0.08 -16.22
C ARG A 45 8.23 1.52 -16.51
N ILE A 46 7.47 2.14 -15.60
CA ILE A 46 6.99 3.52 -15.78
C ILE A 46 8.12 4.53 -15.58
N THR A 47 9.02 4.28 -14.63
CA THR A 47 10.07 5.23 -14.24
C THR A 47 11.39 5.01 -14.98
N GLY A 48 11.60 3.84 -15.59
CA GLY A 48 12.86 3.43 -16.21
C GLY A 48 13.99 3.23 -15.20
N ARG A 49 13.69 3.13 -13.91
CA ARG A 49 14.66 3.01 -12.81
C ARG A 49 14.34 1.79 -11.97
N ARG A 50 15.38 1.08 -11.52
CA ARG A 50 15.24 -0.04 -10.61
C ARG A 50 14.71 0.41 -9.24
N VAL A 51 13.78 -0.36 -8.68
CA VAL A 51 13.31 -0.21 -7.31
C VAL A 51 14.24 -0.98 -6.37
N LEU A 52 14.85 -0.28 -5.44
CA LEU A 52 15.76 -0.81 -4.42
C LEU A 52 15.02 -1.30 -3.18
N ALA A 53 13.88 -0.69 -2.85
CA ALA A 53 13.05 -1.07 -1.72
C ALA A 53 11.58 -0.68 -1.94
N TYR A 54 10.67 -1.49 -1.42
CA TYR A 54 9.24 -1.26 -1.41
C TYR A 54 8.69 -1.40 0.01
N HIS A 55 7.81 -0.49 0.42
CA HIS A 55 7.12 -0.58 1.71
C HIS A 55 5.70 -0.01 1.61
N SER A 56 4.77 -0.62 2.34
CA SER A 56 3.37 -0.20 2.38
C SER A 56 2.89 0.07 3.80
N GLN A 57 2.00 1.05 3.95
CA GLN A 57 1.40 1.45 5.22
C GLN A 57 -0.08 1.83 5.05
N VAL A 58 -0.87 1.60 6.10
CA VAL A 58 -2.29 1.94 6.16
C VAL A 58 -2.62 2.69 7.46
N VAL A 59 -3.36 3.79 7.32
CA VAL A 59 -3.93 4.63 8.38
C VAL A 59 -5.45 4.63 8.21
N PHE A 60 -6.22 4.54 9.30
CA PHE A 60 -7.68 4.47 9.25
C PHE A 60 -8.40 5.76 9.63
N ASP A 61 -7.72 6.70 10.30
CA ASP A 61 -8.32 7.99 10.69
C ASP A 61 -7.33 9.15 10.50
N PRO A 62 -7.45 9.93 9.41
CA PRO A 62 -8.28 9.66 8.23
C PRO A 62 -7.76 8.48 7.40
N GLU A 63 -8.64 7.77 6.69
CA GLU A 63 -8.28 6.60 5.87
C GLU A 63 -7.31 6.95 4.74
N HIS A 64 -6.11 6.36 4.80
CA HIS A 64 -5.07 6.48 3.79
C HIS A 64 -4.26 5.19 3.65
N ALA A 65 -3.91 4.87 2.41
CA ALA A 65 -2.84 3.93 2.11
C ALA A 65 -1.65 4.70 1.49
N VAL A 66 -0.44 4.32 1.90
CA VAL A 66 0.81 4.93 1.43
C VAL A 66 1.76 3.84 0.97
N GLU A 67 2.25 4.02 -0.25
CA GLU A 67 3.20 3.11 -0.90
C GLU A 67 4.53 3.86 -1.12
N PHE A 68 5.63 3.30 -0.62
CA PHE A 68 6.98 3.84 -0.73
C PHE A 68 7.81 2.99 -1.68
N PHE A 69 8.43 3.63 -2.67
CA PHE A 69 9.38 3.02 -3.59
C PHE A 69 10.68 3.81 -3.54
N VAL A 70 11.78 3.14 -3.22
CA VAL A 70 13.12 3.72 -3.30
C VAL A 70 13.68 3.36 -4.67
N LEU A 71 14.02 4.36 -5.48
CA LEU A 71 14.58 4.13 -6.82
C LEU A 71 16.10 4.32 -6.81
N GLU A 72 16.82 3.56 -7.62
CA GLU A 72 18.25 3.78 -7.88
C GLU A 72 18.53 5.21 -8.34
N GLN A 73 19.66 5.83 -8.02
CA GLN A 73 19.92 7.24 -8.39
C GLN A 73 19.90 7.44 -9.92
N PRO A 74 19.46 8.61 -10.42
CA PRO A 74 19.65 8.96 -11.82
C PRO A 74 21.15 9.01 -12.14
N PRO A 75 21.56 8.70 -13.39
CA PRO A 75 22.93 8.90 -13.84
C PRO A 75 23.36 10.38 -13.82
#